data_AF-A0A450XPQ3-F1
#
_entry.id   AF-A0A450XPQ3-F1
#
_cell.length_a   1.000
_cell.length_b   1.000
_cell.length_c   1.000
_cell.angle_alpha   90.00
_cell.angle_beta   90.00
_cell.angle_gamma   90.00
#
_symmetry.space_group_name_H-M   'P 1'
#
loop_
_entity.id
_entity.type
_entity.pdbx_description
1 polymer ?
#
loop_
_entity_poly.entity_id
_entity_poly.type
_entity_poly.pdbx_seq_one_letter_code
_entity_poly.pdbx_strand_id
1 'polypeptide(L)' 'EKVALVTKECDPDLVRPWFFSHSGFTEEAERFMTDKGVLWSTREDLDALLDHTGLRRLPTDLS' A
#
# COMPACT_ATOMS: atom_id res chain seq x y z
N GLU A 1 16.56 0.24 -3.73
CA GLU A 1 16.94 -1.10 -4.25
C GLU A 1 15.80 -1.88 -4.91
N LYS A 2 14.69 -2.21 -4.22
CA LYS A 2 13.62 -3.07 -4.80
C LYS A 2 12.95 -2.52 -6.08
N VAL A 3 12.67 -1.22 -6.15
CA VAL A 3 12.06 -0.58 -7.34
C VAL A 3 12.91 -0.77 -8.59
N ALA A 4 14.23 -0.57 -8.48
CA ALA A 4 15.16 -0.72 -9.59
C ALA A 4 15.24 -2.17 -10.12
N LEU A 5 14.97 -3.16 -9.27
CA LEU A 5 14.96 -4.57 -9.62
C LEU A 5 13.72 -4.94 -10.47
N VAL A 6 12.53 -4.44 -10.10
CA VAL A 6 11.28 -4.66 -10.84
C VAL A 6 11.31 -3.98 -12.21
N THR A 7 11.86 -2.77 -12.30
CA THR A 7 11.97 -2.06 -13.58
C THR A 7 12.80 -2.83 -14.61
N LYS A 8 13.82 -3.57 -14.17
CA LYS A 8 14.71 -4.31 -15.06
C LYS A 8 14.08 -5.59 -15.64
N GLU A 9 13.15 -6.23 -14.91
CA GLU A 9 12.58 -7.53 -15.33
C GLU A 9 11.28 -7.41 -16.13
N CYS A 10 10.52 -6.31 -15.97
CA CYS A 10 9.16 -6.20 -16.51
C CYS A 10 8.96 -5.08 -17.56
N ASP A 11 9.98 -4.26 -17.85
CA ASP A 11 9.90 -3.03 -18.67
C ASP A 11 8.62 -2.18 -18.44
N PRO A 12 8.30 -1.81 -17.19
CA PRO A 12 7.08 -1.06 -16.90
C PRO A 12 7.25 0.44 -17.19
N ASP A 13 6.23 1.07 -17.78
CA ASP A 13 6.19 2.52 -18.01
C ASP A 13 6.31 3.35 -16.72
N LEU A 14 5.88 2.80 -15.58
CA LEU A 14 5.94 3.45 -14.27
C LEU A 14 5.99 2.42 -13.14
N VAL A 15 6.94 2.60 -12.21
CA VAL A 15 6.97 1.86 -10.94
C VAL A 15 6.77 2.84 -9.80
N ARG A 16 5.77 2.58 -8.95
CA ARG A 16 5.54 3.34 -7.72
C ARG A 16 5.50 2.41 -6.51
N PRO A 17 6.14 2.79 -5.39
CA PRO A 17 5.99 2.06 -4.15
C PRO A 17 4.56 2.22 -3.62
N TRP A 18 4.03 1.12 -3.09
CA TRP A 18 2.75 1.08 -2.38
C TRP A 18 2.95 0.43 -1.03
N PHE A 19 2.73 1.20 0.04
CA PHE A 19 2.85 0.70 1.40
C PHE A 19 1.51 0.24 1.96
N PHE A 20 1.55 -0.87 2.68
CA PHE A 20 0.42 -1.34 3.46
C PHE A 20 0.71 -1.12 4.93
N SER A 21 -0.15 -0.35 5.60
CA SER A 21 -0.03 -0.04 7.03
C SER A 21 -1.37 -0.31 7.71
N HIS A 22 -1.34 -0.80 8.94
CA HIS A 22 -2.59 -1.10 9.65
C HIS A 22 -3.38 0.18 9.95
N SER A 23 -2.72 1.17 10.56
CA SER A 23 -3.35 2.39 11.06
C SER A 23 -3.05 3.64 10.23
N GLY A 24 -2.50 3.48 9.03
CA GLY A 24 -2.05 4.61 8.22
C GLY A 24 -0.72 5.20 8.68
N PHE A 25 -0.48 6.44 8.29
CA PHE A 25 0.70 7.23 8.63
C PHE A 25 0.30 8.48 9.42
N THR A 26 1.26 9.12 10.09
CA THR A 26 1.01 10.45 10.68
C THR A 26 0.81 11.48 9.57
N GLU A 27 0.14 12.59 9.86
CA GLU A 27 -0.13 13.64 8.86
C GLU A 27 1.14 14.18 8.19
N GLU A 28 2.24 14.30 8.94
CA GLU A 28 3.54 14.70 8.39
C GLU A 28 4.07 13.66 7.38
N ALA A 29 3.92 12.38 7.70
CA ALA A 29 4.36 11.29 6.86
C ALA A 29 3.48 11.14 5.61
N GLU A 30 2.17 11.34 5.70
CA GLU A 30 1.26 11.36 4.54
C GLU A 30 1.62 12.48 3.57
N ARG A 31 1.89 13.68 4.09
CA ARG A 31 2.37 14.82 3.28
C ARG A 31 3.68 14.48 2.57
N PHE A 32 4.63 13.88 3.29
CA PHE A 32 5.89 13.44 2.72
C PHE A 32 5.71 12.36 1.63
N MET A 33 4.85 11.37 1.86
CA MET A 33 4.60 10.28 0.91
C MET A 33 3.92 10.78 -0.36
N THR A 34 2.95 11.67 -0.21
CA THR A 34 2.27 12.32 -1.35
C THR A 34 3.28 13.08 -2.23
N ASP A 35 4.16 13.91 -1.63
CA ASP A 35 5.23 14.62 -2.35
C ASP A 35 6.17 13.66 -3.10
N LYS A 36 6.46 12.49 -2.52
CA LYS A 36 7.29 11.46 -3.15
C LYS A 36 6.54 10.56 -4.14
N GLY A 37 5.24 10.78 -4.37
CA GLY A 37 4.43 9.95 -5.25
C GLY A 37 4.28 8.50 -4.76
N VAL A 38 4.42 8.31 -3.45
CA VAL A 38 4.28 7.02 -2.77
C VAL A 38 2.81 6.79 -2.44
N LEU A 39 2.29 5.62 -2.78
CA LEU A 39 0.92 5.23 -2.45
C LEU A 39 0.89 4.48 -1.12
N TRP A 40 -0.25 4.53 -0.43
CA TRP A 40 -0.48 3.68 0.73
C TRP A 40 -1.95 3.29 0.88
N SER A 41 -2.16 2.25 1.65
CA SER A 41 -3.49 1.79 2.06
C SER A 41 -3.47 1.44 3.55
N THR A 42 -4.59 1.74 4.19
CA THR A 42 -4.88 1.41 5.58
C THR A 42 -5.53 0.03 5.70
N ARG A 43 -5.74 -0.43 6.93
CA ARG A 43 -6.53 -1.65 7.16
C ARG A 43 -7.96 -1.53 6.61
N GLU A 44 -8.56 -0.35 6.72
CA GLU A 44 -9.91 -0.08 6.22
C GLU A 44 -9.96 -0.22 4.70
N ASP A 45 -8.98 0.35 3.98
CA ASP A 45 -8.88 0.23 2.53
C ASP A 45 -8.73 -1.24 2.08
N LEU A 46 -7.96 -2.04 2.84
CA LEU A 46 -7.83 -3.47 2.57
C LEU A 46 -9.13 -4.22 2.77
N ASP A 47 -9.80 -3.99 3.90
CA ASP A 47 -11.04 -4.68 4.22
C ASP A 47 -12.11 -4.35 3.19
N ALA A 48 -12.20 -3.09 2.75
CA ALA A 48 -13.09 -2.68 1.66
C ALA A 48 -12.78 -3.39 0.34
N LEU A 49 -11.49 -3.57 0.00
CA LEU A 49 -11.07 -4.33 -1.18
C LEU A 49 -11.43 -5.82 -1.06
N LEU A 50 -11.22 -6.41 0.12
CA LEU A 50 -11.56 -7.80 0.39
C LEU A 50 -13.08 -8.04 0.29
N ASP A 51 -13.89 -7.14 0.84
CA ASP A 51 -15.33 -7.21 0.71
C ASP A 51 -15.79 -7.11 -0.75
N HIS A 52 -15.23 -6.16 -1.50
CA HIS A 52 -15.56 -5.97 -2.91
C HIS A 52 -15.26 -7.22 -3.74
N THR A 53 -14.19 -7.95 -3.39
CA THR A 53 -13.77 -9.18 -4.08
C THR A 53 -14.45 -10.44 -3.53
N GLY A 54 -15.26 -10.33 -2.48
CA GLY A 54 -15.88 -11.47 -1.80
C GLY A 54 -14.89 -12.34 -1.01
N LEU A 55 -13.71 -11.80 -0.71
CA LEU A 55 -12.67 -12.48 0.05
C LEU A 55 -12.89 -12.29 1.56
N ARG A 56 -12.34 -13.22 2.33
CA ARG A 56 -12.41 -13.17 3.79
C ARG A 56 -11.49 -12.06 4.32
N ARG A 57 -12.03 -11.16 5.13
CA ARG A 57 -11.25 -10.19 5.90
C ARG A 57 -10.24 -10.88 6.82
N LEU A 58 -9.12 -10.21 7.10
CA LEU A 58 -8.15 -10.74 8.06
C LEU A 58 -8.73 -10.65 9.49
N PRO A 59 -8.29 -11.48 10.45
CA PRO A 59 -8.72 -11.38 11.83
C PRO A 59 -8.42 -9.99 12.41
N THR A 60 -9.27 -9.50 13.31
CA THR A 60 -9.06 -8.27 14.09
C THR A 60 -8.18 -8.50 15.32
N ASP A 61 -8.12 -9.75 15.78
CA ASP A 61 -7.36 -10.13 16.98
C ASP A 61 -6.02 -10.72 16.56
N LEU A 62 -5.02 -9.85 16.43
CA LEU A 62 -3.62 -10.23 16.62
C LEU A 62 -3.26 -9.86 18.06
N SER A 63 -3.84 -10.60 19.01
CA SER A 63 -3.50 -10.48 20.45
C SER A 63 -2.10 -11.00 20.72
#